data_AF-A0A7V3T2W0-F1
#
_entry.id   AF-A0A7V3T2W0-F1
#
_cell.length_a   1.000
_cell.length_b   1.000
_cell.length_c   1.000
_cell.angle_alpha   90.00
_cell.angle_beta   90.00
_cell.angle_gamma   90.00
#
_symmetry.space_group_name_H-M   'P 1'
#
loop_
_entity.id
_entity.type
_entity.pdbx_description
1 polymer ?
#
loop_
_entity_poly.entity_id
_entity_poly.type
_entity_poly.pdbx_seq_one_letter_code
_entity_poly.pdbx_strand_id
1 'polypeptide(L)'
;PETWSKIAKLFNYPFLYGRGLDARPGIMGGGAMEINTVPRFDSPDTQGVVYSKIPKLQFPVDSQGRAVLVQDVTYYSKAALYDAFKAWRDGGPPCSGQFNMKAAWKPRLTTHTPRYDQAGKPIAGVEQAFDTRVFEGNVWGVQWFTNNISPKGLFPQYFKEVGGKRVAVAASDVPAATGLHQQEFKRADRGGPYTSPNTGAWTRPGPKRGPYTVNLIDGSRVTYWWYRFIDQPSLQQYAWSEEKKARLQALVEKIHATWPIDRDYMPPPTRGRLATLDPALLVTPPEGLEVGYVPIVTHQAAQ
;
A
#
# COMPACT_ATOMS: atom_id res chain seq x y z
N PRO A 1 16.14 -9.43 -0.52
CA PRO A 1 16.46 -10.83 -0.13
C PRO A 1 17.14 -10.95 1.24
N GLU A 2 18.19 -10.15 1.51
CA GLU A 2 18.99 -10.27 2.75
C GLU A 2 18.14 -10.14 4.04
N THR A 3 17.15 -9.23 4.10
CA THR A 3 16.22 -9.13 5.24
C THR A 3 15.40 -10.40 5.45
N TRP A 4 14.81 -10.97 4.39
CA TRP A 4 14.02 -12.20 4.49
C TRP A 4 14.88 -13.41 4.82
N SER A 5 16.08 -13.49 4.24
CA SER A 5 17.06 -14.52 4.60
C SER A 5 17.55 -14.37 6.05
N LYS A 6 17.67 -13.14 6.56
CA LYS A 6 17.97 -12.87 7.97
C LYS A 6 16.84 -13.35 8.88
N ILE A 7 15.58 -13.08 8.54
CA ILE A 7 14.41 -13.59 9.27
C ILE A 7 14.43 -15.13 9.29
N ALA A 8 14.66 -15.77 8.14
CA ALA A 8 14.75 -17.23 8.04
C ALA A 8 15.84 -17.83 8.94
N LYS A 9 16.99 -17.16 9.04
CA LYS A 9 18.10 -17.52 9.96
C LYS A 9 17.74 -17.29 11.42
N LEU A 10 17.26 -16.08 11.75
CA LEU A 10 16.98 -15.65 13.12
C LEU A 10 15.94 -16.55 13.80
N PHE A 11 14.89 -16.92 13.06
CA PHE A 11 13.83 -17.80 13.57
C PHE A 11 14.09 -19.28 13.28
N ASN A 12 15.26 -19.63 12.74
CA ASN A 12 15.62 -20.98 12.32
C ASN A 12 14.47 -21.70 11.59
N TYR A 13 13.89 -21.05 10.58
CA TYR A 13 12.70 -21.54 9.91
C TYR A 13 13.00 -21.89 8.44
N PRO A 14 13.35 -23.16 8.13
CA PRO A 14 13.74 -23.62 6.80
C PRO A 14 12.77 -23.25 5.67
N PHE A 15 11.46 -23.18 5.99
CA PHE A 15 10.40 -22.85 5.03
C PHE A 15 10.60 -21.50 4.32
N LEU A 16 11.22 -20.52 5.01
CA LEU A 16 11.38 -19.16 4.51
C LEU A 16 12.54 -19.00 3.51
N TYR A 17 13.46 -19.96 3.42
CA TYR A 17 14.61 -19.86 2.53
C TYR A 17 14.21 -19.97 1.05
N GLY A 18 14.83 -19.12 0.21
CA GLY A 18 14.66 -19.15 -1.24
C GLY A 18 13.25 -18.80 -1.71
N ARG A 19 12.48 -18.04 -0.92
CA ARG A 19 11.11 -17.61 -1.27
C ARG A 19 11.04 -16.25 -1.96
N GLY A 20 12.15 -15.50 -1.99
CA GLY A 20 12.24 -14.23 -2.69
C GLY A 20 12.31 -14.38 -4.21
N LEU A 21 11.99 -13.29 -4.92
CA LEU A 21 12.03 -13.22 -6.39
C LEU A 21 13.46 -13.35 -6.98
N ASP A 22 14.49 -13.30 -6.13
CA ASP A 22 15.87 -13.61 -6.47
C ASP A 22 16.11 -15.13 -6.65
N ALA A 23 15.29 -15.98 -6.03
CA ALA A 23 15.44 -17.43 -6.04
C ALA A 23 14.32 -18.16 -6.80
N ARG A 24 13.13 -17.56 -6.93
CA ARG A 24 11.97 -18.17 -7.59
C ARG A 24 11.25 -17.17 -8.49
N PRO A 25 10.64 -17.63 -9.60
CA PRO A 25 9.73 -16.78 -10.36
C PRO A 25 8.54 -16.40 -9.49
N GLY A 26 8.02 -15.18 -9.68
CA GLY A 26 6.76 -14.78 -9.09
C GLY A 26 5.61 -15.53 -9.78
N ILE A 27 4.92 -16.39 -9.05
CA ILE A 27 3.66 -16.99 -9.50
C ILE A 27 2.56 -16.07 -9.02
N MET A 28 2.00 -15.29 -9.93
CA MET A 28 0.98 -14.32 -9.60
C MET A 28 -0.40 -14.97 -9.63
N GLY A 29 -1.12 -14.88 -8.51
CA GLY A 29 -2.52 -15.27 -8.37
C GLY A 29 -3.46 -14.11 -8.69
N GLY A 30 -4.64 -14.11 -8.06
CA GLY A 30 -5.59 -13.00 -8.15
C GLY A 30 -5.19 -11.81 -7.28
N GLY A 31 -5.68 -10.61 -7.63
CA GLY A 31 -5.73 -9.49 -6.70
C GLY A 31 -6.82 -9.70 -5.65
N ALA A 32 -6.72 -8.97 -4.54
CA ALA A 32 -7.73 -8.99 -3.48
C ALA A 32 -8.12 -7.56 -3.11
N MET A 33 -9.41 -7.36 -2.82
CA MET A 33 -9.87 -6.26 -1.97
C MET A 33 -9.97 -6.82 -0.56
N GLU A 34 -9.22 -6.26 0.36
CA GLU A 34 -9.17 -6.72 1.75
C GLU A 34 -9.86 -5.71 2.66
N ILE A 35 -10.88 -6.18 3.37
CA ILE A 35 -11.45 -5.50 4.54
C ILE A 35 -11.05 -6.38 5.72
N ASN A 36 -9.95 -6.02 6.38
CA ASN A 36 -9.33 -6.88 7.39
C ASN A 36 -10.08 -6.83 8.72
N THR A 37 -9.71 -5.92 9.63
CA THR A 37 -10.28 -5.84 10.97
C THR A 37 -11.18 -4.62 11.08
N VAL A 38 -12.47 -4.86 11.29
CA VAL A 38 -13.49 -3.80 11.41
C VAL A 38 -14.14 -3.91 12.79
N PRO A 39 -14.14 -2.84 13.61
CA PRO A 39 -14.85 -2.86 14.89
C PRO A 39 -16.35 -3.02 14.64
N ARG A 40 -17.07 -3.58 15.59
CA ARG A 40 -18.53 -3.72 15.49
C ARG A 40 -19.19 -3.59 16.86
N PHE A 41 -20.46 -3.23 16.83
CA PHE A 41 -21.36 -3.39 17.96
C PHE A 41 -22.32 -4.54 17.67
N ASP A 42 -22.69 -5.30 18.71
CA ASP A 42 -23.71 -6.35 18.67
C ASP A 42 -24.78 -5.98 19.71
N SER A 43 -26.07 -6.06 19.36
CA SER A 43 -27.17 -5.87 20.31
C SER A 43 -28.40 -6.69 19.92
N PRO A 44 -29.06 -7.38 20.88
CA PRO A 44 -30.33 -8.05 20.62
C PRO A 44 -31.49 -7.05 20.51
N ASP A 45 -32.53 -7.46 19.79
CA ASP A 45 -33.86 -6.84 19.86
C ASP A 45 -34.71 -7.42 21.00
N THR A 46 -35.99 -7.02 21.09
CA THR A 46 -36.92 -7.49 22.13
C THR A 46 -37.29 -8.97 22.02
N GLN A 47 -37.00 -9.61 20.88
CA GLN A 47 -37.23 -11.04 20.64
C GLN A 47 -35.94 -11.86 20.81
N GLY A 48 -34.83 -11.21 21.20
CA GLY A 48 -33.53 -11.85 21.37
C GLY A 48 -32.75 -12.03 20.06
N VAL A 49 -33.23 -11.48 18.94
CA VAL A 49 -32.50 -11.56 17.67
C VAL A 49 -31.34 -10.57 17.68
N VAL A 50 -30.13 -11.05 17.48
CA VAL A 50 -28.91 -10.22 17.49
C VAL A 50 -28.77 -9.47 16.17
N TYR A 51 -28.61 -8.15 16.27
CA TYR A 51 -28.19 -7.28 15.20
C TYR A 51 -26.75 -6.79 15.43
N SER A 52 -26.04 -6.47 14.35
CA SER A 52 -24.72 -5.86 14.42
C SER A 52 -24.62 -4.59 13.55
N LYS A 53 -23.74 -3.68 13.96
CA LYS A 53 -23.38 -2.45 13.24
C LYS A 53 -21.87 -2.39 13.06
N ILE A 54 -21.41 -1.99 11.87
CA ILE A 54 -20.00 -1.67 11.58
C ILE A 54 -19.82 -0.17 11.26
N PRO A 55 -18.59 0.39 11.23
CA PRO A 55 -18.34 1.72 10.72
C PRO A 55 -18.80 1.86 9.27
N LYS A 56 -19.14 3.08 8.87
CA LYS A 56 -19.45 3.39 7.48
C LYS A 56 -18.19 3.16 6.63
N LEU A 57 -18.27 2.24 5.67
CA LEU A 57 -17.24 2.06 4.64
C LEU A 57 -17.76 2.62 3.32
N GLN A 58 -17.01 3.55 2.73
CA GLN A 58 -17.44 4.31 1.55
C GLN A 58 -16.47 4.12 0.39
N PHE A 59 -17.04 3.93 -0.80
CA PHE A 59 -16.33 3.77 -2.06
C PHE A 59 -16.65 4.95 -2.99
N PRO A 60 -15.65 5.44 -3.76
CA PRO A 60 -15.90 6.44 -4.78
C PRO A 60 -16.63 5.78 -5.96
N VAL A 61 -17.89 6.14 -6.15
CA VAL A 61 -18.73 5.62 -7.25
C VAL A 61 -18.99 6.70 -8.29
N ASP A 62 -18.97 6.32 -9.55
CA ASP A 62 -19.43 7.19 -10.63
C ASP A 62 -20.97 7.22 -10.74
N SER A 63 -21.49 7.99 -11.70
CA SER A 63 -22.94 8.11 -11.95
C SER A 63 -23.60 6.79 -12.34
N GLN A 64 -22.84 5.79 -12.79
CA GLN A 64 -23.31 4.45 -13.13
C GLN A 64 -23.23 3.48 -11.93
N GLY A 65 -22.73 3.94 -10.77
CA GLY A 65 -22.52 3.11 -9.61
C GLY A 65 -21.29 2.22 -9.72
N ARG A 66 -20.29 2.56 -10.55
CA ARG A 66 -19.04 1.80 -10.65
C ARG A 66 -18.00 2.42 -9.74
N ALA A 67 -17.28 1.60 -8.98
CA ALA A 67 -16.01 1.99 -8.38
C ALA A 67 -14.89 1.20 -9.07
N VAL A 68 -13.98 1.90 -9.75
CA VAL A 68 -12.80 1.33 -10.38
C VAL A 68 -11.72 1.14 -9.31
N LEU A 69 -11.19 -0.08 -9.19
CA LEU A 69 -10.20 -0.41 -8.15
C LEU A 69 -8.84 -0.81 -8.73
N VAL A 70 -8.83 -1.53 -9.86
CA VAL A 70 -7.61 -2.02 -10.49
C VAL A 70 -7.71 -1.87 -12.01
N GLN A 71 -6.73 -1.21 -12.62
CA GLN A 71 -6.60 -1.08 -14.07
C GLN A 71 -5.14 -1.28 -14.48
N ASP A 72 -4.91 -1.45 -15.80
CA ASP A 72 -3.56 -1.50 -16.38
C ASP A 72 -2.63 -2.57 -15.78
N VAL A 73 -3.18 -3.67 -15.25
CA VAL A 73 -2.40 -4.78 -14.70
C VAL A 73 -1.41 -5.26 -15.75
N THR A 74 -0.12 -5.12 -15.44
CA THR A 74 0.97 -5.41 -16.36
C THR A 74 2.06 -6.15 -15.61
N TYR A 75 2.45 -7.31 -16.14
CA TYR A 75 3.56 -8.08 -15.64
C TYR A 75 4.78 -7.84 -16.51
N TYR A 76 5.93 -7.72 -15.86
CA TYR A 76 7.19 -7.42 -16.51
C TYR A 76 8.16 -8.58 -16.31
N SER A 77 8.68 -9.12 -17.41
CA SER A 77 9.77 -10.10 -17.35
C SER A 77 11.10 -9.40 -17.04
N LYS A 78 12.17 -10.17 -16.81
CA LYS A 78 13.52 -9.61 -16.61
C LYS A 78 13.98 -8.75 -17.78
N ALA A 79 13.60 -9.11 -19.01
CA ALA A 79 13.92 -8.36 -20.22
C ALA A 79 13.21 -6.99 -20.30
N ALA A 80 12.23 -6.72 -19.44
CA ALA A 80 11.56 -5.42 -19.39
C ALA A 80 12.46 -4.32 -18.81
N LEU A 81 13.34 -4.65 -17.85
CA LEU A 81 14.23 -3.67 -17.24
C LEU A 81 15.44 -4.32 -16.56
N TYR A 82 15.22 -5.40 -15.81
CA TYR A 82 16.24 -6.00 -14.96
C TYR A 82 17.51 -6.38 -15.72
N ASP A 83 17.42 -6.99 -16.90
CA ASP A 83 18.61 -7.44 -17.64
C ASP A 83 19.47 -6.26 -18.11
N ALA A 84 18.83 -5.20 -18.62
CA ALA A 84 19.52 -3.97 -19.02
C ALA A 84 20.14 -3.25 -17.80
N PHE A 85 19.39 -3.17 -16.69
CA PHE A 85 19.90 -2.60 -15.43
C PHE A 85 21.09 -3.40 -14.90
N LYS A 86 21.02 -4.73 -14.94
CA LYS A 86 22.08 -5.63 -14.48
C LYS A 86 23.34 -5.47 -15.33
N ALA A 87 23.22 -5.48 -16.65
CA ALA A 87 24.34 -5.26 -17.56
C ALA A 87 25.01 -3.90 -17.29
N TRP A 88 24.21 -2.83 -17.17
CA TRP A 88 24.71 -1.49 -16.87
C TRP A 88 25.43 -1.39 -15.52
N ARG A 89 24.89 -2.07 -14.51
CA ARG A 89 25.52 -2.17 -13.18
C ARG A 89 26.87 -2.87 -13.23
N ASP A 90 27.02 -3.86 -14.10
CA ASP A 90 28.25 -4.64 -14.25
C ASP A 90 29.26 -4.01 -15.24
N GLY A 91 29.05 -2.75 -15.64
CA GLY A 91 29.97 -2.01 -16.53
C GLY A 91 29.55 -1.99 -18.01
N GLY A 92 28.40 -2.58 -18.34
CA GLY A 92 27.81 -2.53 -19.67
C GLY A 92 27.18 -1.18 -20.05
N PRO A 93 26.46 -1.13 -21.18
CA PRO A 93 25.94 0.12 -21.74
C PRO A 93 24.91 0.80 -20.81
N PRO A 94 24.70 2.14 -20.94
CA PRO A 94 23.71 2.88 -20.17
C PRO A 94 22.31 2.25 -20.19
N CYS A 95 21.75 1.99 -19.00
CA CYS A 95 20.34 1.63 -18.86
C CYS A 95 19.52 2.91 -18.74
N SER A 96 18.58 3.12 -19.65
CA SER A 96 17.70 4.29 -19.61
C SER A 96 16.70 4.25 -18.44
N GLY A 97 16.49 3.10 -17.80
CA GLY A 97 15.45 2.90 -16.79
C GLY A 97 14.03 2.73 -17.36
N GLN A 98 13.81 3.04 -18.64
CA GLN A 98 12.51 2.91 -19.27
C GLN A 98 12.15 1.43 -19.45
N PHE A 99 10.91 1.07 -19.08
CA PHE A 99 10.44 -0.30 -19.23
C PHE A 99 10.22 -0.66 -20.71
N ASN A 100 10.83 -1.76 -21.13
CA ASN A 100 10.60 -2.35 -22.44
C ASN A 100 9.25 -3.09 -22.46
N MET A 101 8.24 -2.45 -23.03
CA MET A 101 6.89 -2.99 -23.11
C MET A 101 6.75 -4.22 -24.01
N LYS A 102 7.72 -4.51 -24.90
CA LYS A 102 7.73 -5.79 -25.66
C LYS A 102 7.98 -7.00 -24.75
N ALA A 103 8.55 -6.76 -23.57
CA ALA A 103 8.84 -7.77 -22.55
C ALA A 103 7.82 -7.73 -21.39
N ALA A 104 6.66 -7.11 -21.64
CA ALA A 104 5.54 -7.02 -20.72
C ALA A 104 4.36 -7.87 -21.21
N TRP A 105 3.56 -8.35 -20.26
CA TRP A 105 2.36 -9.14 -20.52
C TRP A 105 1.19 -8.59 -19.71
N LYS A 106 0.03 -8.41 -20.35
CA LYS A 106 -1.21 -7.99 -19.69
C LYS A 106 -2.15 -9.20 -19.58
N PRO A 107 -2.56 -9.60 -18.37
CA PRO A 107 -3.51 -10.69 -18.19
C PRO A 107 -4.92 -10.26 -18.60
N ARG A 108 -5.77 -11.23 -18.94
CA ARG A 108 -7.22 -11.03 -18.89
C ARG A 108 -7.68 -11.17 -17.43
N LEU A 109 -8.32 -10.14 -16.89
CA LEU A 109 -8.86 -10.16 -15.55
C LEU A 109 -10.14 -11.00 -15.50
N THR A 110 -10.31 -11.68 -14.38
CA THR A 110 -11.53 -12.39 -14.01
C THR A 110 -11.89 -12.00 -12.58
N THR A 111 -13.11 -12.31 -12.16
CA THR A 111 -13.53 -12.06 -10.79
C THR A 111 -14.58 -13.04 -10.32
N HIS A 112 -14.81 -13.04 -9.02
CA HIS A 112 -15.81 -13.82 -8.32
C HIS A 112 -16.38 -12.99 -7.17
N THR A 113 -17.57 -13.33 -6.73
CA THR A 113 -18.22 -12.69 -5.58
C THR A 113 -17.36 -12.85 -4.33
N PRO A 114 -16.96 -11.74 -3.67
CA PRO A 114 -16.15 -11.82 -2.46
C PRO A 114 -16.90 -12.50 -1.32
N ARG A 115 -16.17 -13.16 -0.44
CA ARG A 115 -16.70 -13.72 0.80
C ARG A 115 -16.29 -12.84 1.98
N TYR A 116 -17.23 -12.62 2.88
CA TYR A 116 -17.01 -11.85 4.10
C TYR A 116 -17.47 -12.67 5.31
N ASP A 117 -16.85 -12.42 6.46
CA ASP A 117 -17.28 -12.95 7.74
C ASP A 117 -17.32 -11.86 8.82
N GLN A 118 -18.09 -12.13 9.86
CA GLN A 118 -18.09 -11.37 11.10
C GLN A 118 -17.87 -12.32 12.26
N ALA A 119 -16.63 -12.35 12.78
CA ALA A 119 -16.19 -13.26 13.85
C ALA A 119 -16.54 -14.73 13.55
N GLY A 120 -16.16 -15.20 12.37
CA GLY A 120 -16.39 -16.58 11.95
C GLY A 120 -17.81 -16.90 11.48
N LYS A 121 -18.75 -15.95 11.56
CA LYS A 121 -20.10 -16.09 10.96
C LYS A 121 -20.08 -15.54 9.54
N PRO A 122 -20.39 -16.33 8.49
CA PRO A 122 -20.46 -15.83 7.12
C PRO A 122 -21.47 -14.70 6.99
N ILE A 123 -21.12 -13.69 6.20
CA ILE A 123 -22.04 -12.62 5.81
C ILE A 123 -22.75 -13.00 4.50
N ALA A 124 -24.04 -12.70 4.39
CA ALA A 124 -24.83 -12.84 3.18
C ALA A 124 -25.60 -11.54 2.85
N GLY A 125 -26.00 -11.36 1.59
CA GLY A 125 -26.80 -10.22 1.14
C GLY A 125 -25.98 -8.99 0.72
N VAL A 126 -24.65 -9.01 0.89
CA VAL A 126 -23.79 -7.92 0.42
C VAL A 126 -23.78 -7.86 -1.11
N GLU A 127 -23.82 -9.02 -1.76
CA GLU A 127 -23.90 -9.19 -3.21
C GLU A 127 -25.13 -8.53 -3.85
N GLN A 128 -26.18 -8.28 -3.05
CA GLN A 128 -27.38 -7.56 -3.50
C GLN A 128 -27.15 -6.05 -3.55
N ALA A 129 -26.22 -5.52 -2.74
CA ALA A 129 -25.85 -4.10 -2.76
C ALA A 129 -24.81 -3.81 -3.84
N PHE A 130 -23.80 -4.67 -3.96
CA PHE A 130 -22.80 -4.60 -5.02
C PHE A 130 -22.12 -5.95 -5.24
N ASP A 131 -21.55 -6.16 -6.42
CA ASP A 131 -20.64 -7.27 -6.67
C ASP A 131 -19.42 -6.82 -7.49
N THR A 132 -18.39 -7.65 -7.52
CA THR A 132 -17.21 -7.44 -8.34
C THR A 132 -17.53 -7.56 -9.83
N ARG A 133 -16.85 -6.75 -10.64
CA ARG A 133 -17.00 -6.79 -12.09
C ARG A 133 -15.69 -6.46 -12.78
N VAL A 134 -15.47 -7.13 -13.91
CA VAL A 134 -14.48 -6.69 -14.91
C VAL A 134 -15.24 -5.85 -15.92
N PHE A 135 -14.99 -4.54 -15.92
CA PHE A 135 -15.54 -3.58 -16.85
C PHE A 135 -14.79 -3.60 -18.19
N GLU A 136 -15.34 -2.86 -19.16
CA GLU A 136 -14.70 -2.65 -20.46
C GLU A 136 -13.26 -2.13 -20.31
N GLY A 137 -12.36 -2.62 -21.16
CA GLY A 137 -10.95 -2.28 -21.10
C GLY A 137 -10.17 -3.07 -20.04
N ASN A 138 -10.70 -4.20 -19.57
CA ASN A 138 -10.02 -5.09 -18.62
C ASN A 138 -9.73 -4.40 -17.28
N VAL A 139 -10.72 -3.65 -16.79
CA VAL A 139 -10.65 -2.88 -15.54
C VAL A 139 -11.46 -3.60 -14.48
N TRP A 140 -10.86 -3.93 -13.35
CA TRP A 140 -11.54 -4.60 -12.25
C TRP A 140 -12.02 -3.60 -11.19
N GLY A 141 -13.19 -3.84 -10.64
CA GLY A 141 -13.76 -3.04 -9.57
C GLY A 141 -15.07 -3.62 -9.04
N VAL A 142 -15.92 -2.76 -8.48
CA VAL A 142 -17.24 -3.13 -7.95
C VAL A 142 -18.36 -2.36 -8.63
N GLN A 143 -19.46 -3.05 -8.93
CA GLN A 143 -20.68 -2.48 -9.48
C GLN A 143 -21.75 -2.43 -8.38
N TRP A 144 -22.18 -1.23 -8.05
CA TRP A 144 -23.27 -0.98 -7.12
C TRP A 144 -24.62 -1.04 -7.81
N PHE A 145 -25.57 -1.71 -7.18
CA PHE A 145 -26.92 -1.93 -7.70
C PHE A 145 -27.93 -1.02 -7.00
N THR A 146 -29.08 -0.82 -7.63
CA THR A 146 -30.25 -0.28 -6.92
C THR A 146 -30.81 -1.36 -6.02
N ASN A 147 -30.91 -1.08 -4.72
CA ASN A 147 -31.31 -2.03 -3.69
C ASN A 147 -31.91 -1.27 -2.49
N ASN A 148 -32.47 -1.98 -1.52
CA ASN A 148 -33.03 -1.42 -0.29
C ASN A 148 -32.08 -1.49 0.93
N ILE A 149 -30.93 -2.16 0.82
CA ILE A 149 -29.99 -2.41 1.92
C ILE A 149 -29.10 -1.19 2.16
N SER A 150 -28.46 -0.67 1.12
CA SER A 150 -27.55 0.47 1.23
C SER A 150 -27.51 1.34 -0.04
N PRO A 151 -27.27 2.66 0.12
CA PRO A 151 -26.99 3.55 -1.01
C PRO A 151 -25.76 3.12 -1.80
N LYS A 152 -25.72 3.47 -3.10
CA LYS A 152 -24.55 3.23 -3.96
C LYS A 152 -23.30 3.86 -3.34
N GLY A 153 -22.22 3.09 -3.30
CA GLY A 153 -20.94 3.49 -2.72
C GLY A 153 -20.84 3.27 -1.21
N LEU A 154 -21.89 2.80 -0.52
CA LEU A 154 -21.86 2.53 0.92
C LEU A 154 -21.99 1.05 1.21
N PHE A 155 -20.95 0.46 1.79
CA PHE A 155 -21.00 -0.95 2.20
C PHE A 155 -22.12 -1.13 3.25
N PRO A 156 -22.89 -2.24 3.22
CA PRO A 156 -23.94 -2.49 4.20
C PRO A 156 -23.43 -2.33 5.64
N GLN A 157 -24.10 -1.48 6.41
CA GLN A 157 -23.64 -1.12 7.76
C GLN A 157 -24.22 -2.04 8.84
N TYR A 158 -25.41 -2.59 8.58
CA TYR A 158 -26.20 -3.32 9.55
C TYR A 158 -26.43 -4.76 9.11
N PHE A 159 -26.40 -5.68 10.08
CA PHE A 159 -26.60 -7.09 9.82
C PHE A 159 -27.50 -7.71 10.89
N LYS A 160 -28.38 -8.62 10.46
CA LYS A 160 -29.22 -9.43 11.32
C LYS A 160 -28.67 -10.84 11.41
N GLU A 161 -28.65 -11.43 12.60
CA GLU A 161 -28.30 -12.84 12.74
C GLU A 161 -29.46 -13.75 12.36
N VAL A 162 -29.25 -14.63 11.38
CA VAL A 162 -30.22 -15.62 10.92
C VAL A 162 -29.51 -16.93 10.60
N GLY A 163 -29.86 -18.02 11.27
CA GLY A 163 -29.35 -19.37 10.97
C GLY A 163 -27.82 -19.47 10.98
N GLY A 164 -27.16 -18.82 11.94
CA GLY A 164 -25.69 -18.80 12.06
C GLY A 164 -24.96 -17.89 11.07
N LYS A 165 -25.68 -17.11 10.27
CA LYS A 165 -25.15 -16.11 9.32
C LYS A 165 -25.45 -14.68 9.77
N ARG A 166 -24.70 -13.72 9.23
CA ARG A 166 -25.02 -12.29 9.31
C ARG A 166 -25.60 -11.84 7.98
N VAL A 167 -26.88 -11.52 7.95
CA VAL A 167 -27.57 -11.07 6.73
C VAL A 167 -27.59 -9.55 6.71
N ALA A 168 -27.09 -8.95 5.63
CA ALA A 168 -27.14 -7.50 5.43
C ALA A 168 -28.59 -7.00 5.41
N VAL A 169 -28.88 -5.93 6.14
CA VAL A 169 -30.23 -5.35 6.23
C VAL A 169 -30.19 -3.83 6.08
N ALA A 170 -31.31 -3.24 5.70
CA ALA A 170 -31.46 -1.80 5.66
C ALA A 170 -31.41 -1.21 7.07
N ALA A 171 -30.98 0.05 7.21
CA ALA A 171 -31.04 0.75 8.49
C ALA A 171 -32.48 0.80 9.06
N SER A 172 -33.49 0.94 8.20
CA SER A 172 -34.91 0.94 8.60
C SER A 172 -35.37 -0.37 9.23
N ASP A 173 -34.68 -1.48 8.97
CA ASP A 173 -35.08 -2.82 9.42
C ASP A 173 -34.42 -3.20 10.77
N VAL A 174 -33.61 -2.30 11.32
CA VAL A 174 -32.95 -2.47 12.63
C VAL A 174 -33.85 -1.89 13.72
N PRO A 175 -34.36 -2.72 14.65
CA PRO A 175 -35.28 -2.26 15.68
C PRO A 175 -34.65 -1.20 16.59
N ALA A 176 -35.43 -0.17 16.95
CA ALA A 176 -34.98 0.89 17.86
C ALA A 176 -34.50 0.36 19.22
N ALA A 177 -35.11 -0.74 19.70
CA ALA A 177 -34.73 -1.42 20.94
C ALA A 177 -33.26 -1.93 20.96
N THR A 178 -32.63 -2.10 19.80
CA THR A 178 -31.21 -2.48 19.73
C THR A 178 -30.25 -1.35 20.11
N GLY A 179 -30.71 -0.08 20.08
CA GLY A 179 -29.87 1.09 20.31
C GLY A 179 -28.74 1.30 19.27
N LEU A 180 -28.65 0.47 18.23
CA LEU A 180 -27.52 0.48 17.29
C LEU A 180 -27.45 1.77 16.47
N HIS A 181 -28.58 2.40 16.17
CA HIS A 181 -28.60 3.68 15.43
C HIS A 181 -27.80 4.76 16.15
N GLN A 182 -27.85 4.79 17.48
CA GLN A 182 -27.18 5.76 18.33
C GLN A 182 -25.71 5.42 18.61
N GLN A 183 -25.25 4.20 18.32
CA GLN A 183 -23.88 3.80 18.56
C GLN A 183 -22.91 4.49 17.60
N GLU A 184 -21.82 5.04 18.13
CA GLU A 184 -20.78 5.71 17.35
C GLU A 184 -19.42 5.02 17.55
N PHE A 185 -18.64 4.95 16.47
CA PHE A 185 -17.28 4.43 16.53
C PHE A 185 -16.33 5.56 16.87
N LYS A 186 -15.48 5.34 17.88
CA LYS A 186 -14.47 6.32 18.28
C LYS A 186 -13.57 6.65 17.08
N ARG A 187 -13.38 7.95 16.82
CA ARG A 187 -12.39 8.42 15.83
C ARG A 187 -10.99 8.15 16.34
N ALA A 188 -10.06 7.89 15.42
CA ALA A 188 -8.65 7.82 15.76
C ALA A 188 -8.18 9.19 16.24
N ASP A 189 -7.47 9.20 17.37
CA ASP A 189 -6.75 10.38 17.85
C ASP A 189 -5.45 10.54 17.05
N ARG A 190 -4.87 11.75 17.03
CA ARG A 190 -3.54 11.93 16.43
C ARG A 190 -2.53 11.04 17.16
N GLY A 191 -1.71 10.32 16.39
CA GLY A 191 -0.63 9.53 16.95
C GLY A 191 0.41 10.40 17.67
N GLY A 192 1.11 9.81 18.63
CA GLY A 192 2.29 10.44 19.23
C GLY A 192 3.39 10.69 18.18
N PRO A 193 4.38 11.53 18.51
CA PRO A 193 5.45 11.85 17.57
C PRO A 193 6.27 10.59 17.23
N TYR A 194 6.62 10.44 15.96
CA TYR A 194 7.68 9.53 15.55
C TYR A 194 9.03 10.17 15.86
N THR A 195 9.94 9.44 16.49
CA THR A 195 11.32 9.88 16.73
C THR A 195 12.27 8.72 16.53
N SER A 196 13.27 8.89 15.68
CA SER A 196 14.34 7.91 15.48
C SER A 196 15.30 7.89 16.68
N PRO A 197 16.00 6.78 16.92
CA PRO A 197 17.12 6.77 17.86
C PRO A 197 18.16 7.86 17.55
N ASN A 198 18.81 8.36 18.59
CA ASN A 198 19.86 9.39 18.51
C ASN A 198 21.28 8.82 18.74
N THR A 199 21.44 7.52 18.58
CA THR A 199 22.71 6.80 18.80
C THR A 199 22.93 5.72 17.74
N GLY A 200 24.12 5.12 17.74
CA GLY A 200 24.47 3.98 16.88
C GLY A 200 24.39 4.35 15.40
N ALA A 201 23.69 3.52 14.63
CA ALA A 201 23.54 3.61 13.18
C ALA A 201 22.97 4.96 12.68
N TRP A 202 22.37 5.77 13.55
CA TRP A 202 21.85 7.09 13.23
C TRP A 202 22.90 8.19 13.30
N THR A 203 23.99 7.94 14.02
CA THR A 203 25.04 8.93 14.32
C THR A 203 26.42 8.54 13.80
N ARG A 204 26.64 7.25 13.50
CA ARG A 204 27.95 6.72 13.09
C ARG A 204 27.84 5.57 12.08
N PRO A 205 28.29 5.78 10.83
CA PRO A 205 28.35 7.07 10.14
C PRO A 205 27.05 7.87 10.28
N GLY A 206 27.18 9.18 10.52
CA GLY A 206 26.04 10.06 10.76
C GLY A 206 25.54 10.73 9.47
N PRO A 207 24.55 11.62 9.59
CA PRO A 207 24.11 12.43 8.46
C PRO A 207 25.23 13.33 7.97
N LYS A 208 25.23 13.60 6.65
CA LYS A 208 26.13 14.57 6.03
C LYS A 208 25.70 16.01 6.30
N ARG A 209 24.38 16.30 6.29
CA ARG A 209 23.82 17.65 6.47
C ARG A 209 22.42 17.62 7.05
N GLY A 210 22.06 18.64 7.83
CA GLY A 210 20.77 18.82 8.47
C GLY A 210 20.90 19.43 9.88
N PRO A 211 19.82 19.44 10.67
CA PRO A 211 18.48 19.00 10.29
C PRO A 211 17.82 19.97 9.31
N TYR A 212 16.87 19.46 8.54
CA TYR A 212 15.93 20.24 7.75
C TYR A 212 14.51 19.96 8.23
N THR A 213 13.59 20.88 7.96
CA THR A 213 12.18 20.72 8.32
C THR A 213 11.24 21.06 7.19
N VAL A 214 10.14 20.33 7.08
CA VAL A 214 9.00 20.64 6.19
C VAL A 214 7.69 20.48 6.95
N ASN A 215 6.70 21.30 6.59
CA ASN A 215 5.34 21.20 7.11
C ASN A 215 4.48 20.48 6.06
N LEU A 216 3.78 19.44 6.48
CA LEU A 216 2.89 18.66 5.62
C LEU A 216 1.46 19.17 5.71
N ILE A 217 0.65 18.86 4.70
CA ILE A 217 -0.78 19.25 4.63
C ILE A 217 -1.65 18.61 5.71
N ASP A 218 -1.18 17.53 6.34
CA ASP A 218 -1.86 16.88 7.47
C ASP A 218 -1.66 17.63 8.80
N GLY A 219 -0.92 18.74 8.79
CA GLY A 219 -0.61 19.55 9.96
C GLY A 219 0.53 18.98 10.80
N SER A 220 1.31 18.03 10.27
CA SER A 220 2.55 17.57 10.90
C SER A 220 3.77 18.37 10.42
N ARG A 221 4.80 18.40 11.25
CA ARG A 221 6.14 18.89 10.92
C ARG A 221 7.09 17.71 10.90
N VAL A 222 7.78 17.53 9.78
CA VAL A 222 8.80 16.50 9.57
C VAL A 222 10.18 17.10 9.72
N THR A 223 11.07 16.42 10.44
CA THR A 223 12.50 16.70 10.52
C THR A 223 13.28 15.59 9.83
N TYR A 224 14.17 15.96 8.92
CA TYR A 224 14.97 15.02 8.14
C TYR A 224 16.40 15.51 7.97
N TRP A 225 17.27 14.58 7.59
CA TRP A 225 18.70 14.82 7.36
C TRP A 225 19.12 14.16 6.06
N TRP A 226 20.18 14.68 5.45
CA TRP A 226 20.78 14.07 4.26
C TRP A 226 21.91 13.14 4.66
N TYR A 227 21.78 11.87 4.28
CA TYR A 227 22.80 10.85 4.46
C TYR A 227 23.45 10.52 3.12
N ARG A 228 24.74 10.20 3.13
CA ARG A 228 25.31 9.46 2.01
C ARG A 228 24.57 8.12 1.95
N PHE A 229 24.19 7.66 0.76
CA PHE A 229 23.31 6.50 0.63
C PHE A 229 23.81 5.29 1.43
N ILE A 230 25.11 4.98 1.34
CA ILE A 230 25.69 3.83 2.06
C ILE A 230 25.76 4.00 3.58
N ASP A 231 25.66 5.25 4.06
CA ASP A 231 25.78 5.61 5.47
C ASP A 231 24.42 5.59 6.20
N GLN A 232 23.31 5.39 5.48
CA GLN A 232 21.98 5.41 6.08
C GLN A 232 21.79 4.31 7.15
N PRO A 233 20.97 4.55 8.19
CA PRO A 233 20.85 3.64 9.33
C PRO A 233 20.46 2.19 8.96
N SER A 234 19.62 2.03 7.92
CA SER A 234 19.13 0.71 7.52
C SER A 234 20.22 -0.21 6.93
N LEU A 235 21.32 0.35 6.45
CA LEU A 235 22.43 -0.40 5.85
C LEU A 235 23.53 -0.74 6.86
N GLN A 236 23.61 0.00 7.98
CA GLN A 236 24.64 -0.20 9.01
C GLN A 236 24.54 -1.55 9.72
N GLN A 237 23.39 -2.22 9.66
CA GLN A 237 23.23 -3.56 10.24
C GLN A 237 23.98 -4.66 9.48
N TYR A 238 24.50 -4.38 8.28
CA TYR A 238 25.16 -5.37 7.45
C TYR A 238 26.68 -5.24 7.55
N ALA A 239 27.36 -6.36 7.83
CA ALA A 239 28.82 -6.46 7.84
C ALA A 239 29.39 -6.54 6.41
N TRP A 240 29.15 -5.51 5.60
CA TRP A 240 29.67 -5.42 4.24
C TRP A 240 31.10 -4.88 4.22
N SER A 241 31.92 -5.38 3.30
CA SER A 241 33.26 -4.83 3.04
C SER A 241 33.16 -3.40 2.50
N GLU A 242 34.22 -2.61 2.70
CA GLU A 242 34.32 -1.26 2.15
C GLU A 242 34.22 -1.25 0.62
N GLU A 243 34.75 -2.28 -0.05
CA GLU A 243 34.58 -2.45 -1.50
C GLU A 243 33.11 -2.62 -1.89
N LYS A 244 32.35 -3.48 -1.18
CA LYS A 244 30.92 -3.69 -1.46
C LYS A 244 30.12 -2.40 -1.24
N LYS A 245 30.45 -1.66 -0.16
CA LYS A 245 29.87 -0.34 0.16
C LYS A 245 30.15 0.66 -0.96
N ALA A 246 31.40 0.79 -1.38
CA ALA A 246 31.82 1.70 -2.45
C ALA A 246 31.12 1.37 -3.78
N ARG A 247 31.00 0.09 -4.12
CA ARG A 247 30.29 -0.36 -5.34
C ARG A 247 28.81 0.00 -5.33
N LEU A 248 28.13 -0.18 -4.20
CA LEU A 248 26.72 0.21 -4.08
C LEU A 248 26.56 1.73 -4.15
N GLN A 249 27.41 2.47 -3.46
CA GLN A 249 27.41 3.93 -3.51
C GLN A 249 27.62 4.45 -4.94
N ALA A 250 28.63 3.95 -5.66
CA ALA A 250 28.89 4.33 -7.04
C ALA A 250 27.71 4.01 -7.98
N LEU A 251 27.02 2.89 -7.76
CA LEU A 251 25.81 2.56 -8.51
C LEU A 251 24.69 3.59 -8.28
N VAL A 252 24.47 3.99 -7.02
CA VAL A 252 23.44 4.97 -6.66
C VAL A 252 23.77 6.34 -7.24
N GLU A 253 25.03 6.76 -7.17
CA GLU A 253 25.51 7.98 -7.80
C GLU A 253 25.23 7.95 -9.32
N LYS A 254 25.51 6.82 -9.98
CA LYS A 254 25.19 6.62 -11.40
C LYS A 254 23.69 6.76 -11.69
N ILE A 255 22.83 6.18 -10.84
CA ILE A 255 21.38 6.31 -10.96
C ILE A 255 20.96 7.76 -10.80
N HIS A 256 21.36 8.44 -9.72
CA HIS A 256 20.98 9.83 -9.46
C HIS A 256 21.40 10.77 -10.61
N ALA A 257 22.58 10.53 -11.19
CA ALA A 257 23.09 11.34 -12.28
C ALA A 257 22.40 11.10 -13.63
N THR A 258 21.73 9.96 -13.83
CA THR A 258 21.22 9.54 -15.16
C THR A 258 19.73 9.28 -15.23
N TRP A 259 19.08 9.08 -14.08
CA TRP A 259 17.66 8.78 -13.98
C TRP A 259 16.95 9.97 -13.32
N PRO A 260 16.57 10.99 -14.11
CA PRO A 260 15.90 12.17 -13.58
C PRO A 260 14.46 11.83 -13.14
N ILE A 261 13.91 12.68 -12.27
CA ILE A 261 12.59 12.48 -11.65
C ILE A 261 11.43 13.00 -12.50
N ASP A 262 11.71 13.72 -13.58
CA ASP A 262 10.76 14.51 -14.38
C ASP A 262 10.50 13.89 -15.77
N ARG A 263 10.49 12.55 -15.83
CA ARG A 263 10.15 11.81 -17.06
C ARG A 263 9.39 10.52 -16.79
N ASP A 264 8.85 9.96 -17.86
CA ASP A 264 8.09 8.71 -17.82
C ASP A 264 9.00 7.47 -17.97
N TYR A 265 9.08 6.67 -16.91
CA TYR A 265 9.74 5.35 -16.93
C TYR A 265 8.80 4.20 -17.34
N MET A 266 7.51 4.41 -17.10
CA MET A 266 6.41 3.50 -17.43
C MET A 266 5.37 4.27 -18.25
N PRO A 267 4.58 3.59 -19.09
CA PRO A 267 3.47 4.24 -19.79
C PRO A 267 2.49 4.90 -18.81
N PRO A 268 1.88 6.03 -19.19
CA PRO A 268 0.85 6.66 -18.37
C PRO A 268 -0.37 5.73 -18.20
N PRO A 269 -1.21 5.94 -17.16
CA PRO A 269 -2.44 5.18 -16.99
C PRO A 269 -3.37 5.37 -18.20
N THR A 270 -4.07 4.31 -18.61
CA THR A 270 -4.96 4.39 -19.78
C THR A 270 -6.26 5.15 -19.49
N ARG A 271 -6.57 5.38 -18.21
CA ARG A 271 -7.77 6.07 -17.73
C ARG A 271 -7.48 6.88 -16.47
N GLY A 272 -8.27 7.93 -16.28
CA GLY A 272 -8.20 8.78 -15.09
C GLY A 272 -6.96 9.67 -15.06
N ARG A 273 -6.62 10.15 -13.87
CA ARG A 273 -5.43 10.97 -13.59
C ARG A 273 -4.69 10.36 -12.41
N LEU A 274 -3.38 10.59 -12.35
CA LEU A 274 -2.56 10.16 -11.22
C LEU A 274 -2.96 10.91 -9.94
N ALA A 275 -2.83 10.24 -8.80
CA ALA A 275 -2.90 10.90 -7.50
C ALA A 275 -1.71 11.87 -7.37
N THR A 276 -1.93 12.99 -6.70
CA THR A 276 -0.84 13.92 -6.36
C THR A 276 -0.33 13.64 -4.96
N LEU A 277 0.98 13.75 -4.79
CA LEU A 277 1.61 13.77 -3.47
C LEU A 277 1.52 15.19 -2.90
N ASP A 278 1.56 15.31 -1.58
CA ASP A 278 1.88 16.59 -0.92
C ASP A 278 3.24 17.09 -1.46
N PRO A 279 3.32 18.27 -2.09
CA PRO A 279 4.58 18.79 -2.62
C PRO A 279 5.69 18.87 -1.57
N ALA A 280 5.35 19.04 -0.29
CA ALA A 280 6.33 19.09 0.81
C ALA A 280 7.04 17.74 1.05
N LEU A 281 6.53 16.63 0.50
CA LEU A 281 7.20 15.33 0.51
C LEU A 281 8.32 15.22 -0.54
N LEU A 282 8.38 16.14 -1.51
CA LEU A 282 9.39 16.18 -2.56
C LEU A 282 10.42 17.26 -2.21
N VAL A 283 11.55 16.85 -1.63
CA VAL A 283 12.59 17.76 -1.17
C VAL A 283 13.72 17.91 -2.18
N THR A 284 14.24 19.13 -2.31
CA THR A 284 15.40 19.42 -3.17
C THR A 284 16.70 19.09 -2.43
N PRO A 285 17.62 18.34 -3.05
CA PRO A 285 18.96 18.14 -2.50
C PRO A 285 19.68 19.48 -2.26
N PRO A 286 20.30 19.69 -1.09
CA PRO A 286 21.19 20.81 -0.86
C PRO A 286 22.40 20.75 -1.79
N GLU A 287 23.00 21.91 -2.06
CA GLU A 287 24.19 22.01 -2.92
C GLU A 287 25.29 21.01 -2.51
N GLY A 288 25.72 20.21 -3.47
CA GLY A 288 26.75 19.17 -3.33
C GLY A 288 26.23 17.81 -2.85
N LEU A 289 24.91 17.66 -2.66
CA LEU A 289 24.26 16.42 -2.23
C LEU A 289 23.25 15.88 -3.26
N GLU A 290 23.30 16.37 -4.50
CA GLU A 290 22.39 15.98 -5.59
C GLU A 290 22.57 14.51 -5.97
N VAL A 291 23.80 14.00 -5.86
CA VAL A 291 24.21 12.67 -6.35
C VAL A 291 24.75 11.84 -5.19
N GLY A 292 24.18 10.65 -4.97
CA GLY A 292 24.66 9.71 -3.95
C GLY A 292 24.19 9.96 -2.51
N TYR A 293 23.31 10.94 -2.28
CA TYR A 293 22.75 11.24 -0.97
C TYR A 293 21.22 11.12 -0.99
N VAL A 294 20.64 10.78 0.15
CA VAL A 294 19.20 10.61 0.33
C VAL A 294 18.70 11.31 1.60
N PRO A 295 17.48 11.87 1.59
CA PRO A 295 16.85 12.42 2.77
C PRO A 295 16.28 11.28 3.65
N ILE A 296 16.55 11.32 4.95
CA ILE A 296 16.05 10.37 5.94
C ILE A 296 15.31 11.12 7.05
N VAL A 297 14.04 10.79 7.22
CA VAL A 297 13.19 11.31 8.31
C VAL A 297 13.68 10.79 9.65
N THR A 298 13.82 11.69 10.63
CA THR A 298 14.26 11.39 12.01
C THR A 298 13.21 11.77 13.05
N HIS A 299 12.28 12.66 12.70
CA HIS A 299 11.19 13.05 13.59
C HIS A 299 9.97 13.51 12.79
N GLN A 300 8.77 13.18 13.28
CA GLN A 300 7.51 13.72 12.78
C GLN A 300 6.56 13.92 13.96
N ALA A 301 6.03 15.13 14.11
CA ALA A 301 5.07 15.47 15.16
C ALA A 301 3.97 16.35 14.59
N ALA A 302 2.82 16.41 15.27
CA ALA A 302 1.86 17.47 15.02
C ALA A 302 2.53 18.83 15.24
N GLN A 303 2.16 19.82 14.43
CA GLN A 303 2.52 21.22 14.65
C GLN A 303 1.99 21.74 15.98
#